data_AF-A0A396Z0R1-F1
#
_entry.id   AF-A0A396Z0R1-F1
#
_cell.length_a   1.000
_cell.length_b   1.000
_cell.length_c   1.000
_cell.angle_alpha   90.00
_cell.angle_beta   90.00
_cell.angle_gamma   90.00
#
_symmetry.space_group_name_H-M   'P 1'
#
loop_
_entity.id
_entity.type
_entity.pdbx_description
1 polymer ?
#
loop_
_entity_poly.entity_id
_entity_poly.type
_entity_poly.pdbx_seq_one_letter_code
_entity_poly.pdbx_strand_id
1 'polypeptide(L)'
;MQTQRILFFTFLILVVFWIVSCDDGKKNNDDLSLLIALAGQSSPNKEIVEPKVALNTAELKMQGQTYALGNTLCSKNGIAASAGANLLVDTGNSLIDFSKNSGVIVGPGGAGQIDFYVNLPADTYRVSTQCAATITKNDSKNYGLRFSNCPVVAQLNPGNSPVIGAIDFEIYCTKIN
;
A
#
# COMPACT_ATOMS: atom_id res chain seq x y z
N MET A 1 -29.34 -44.23 32.53
CA MET A 1 -27.92 -44.15 32.97
C MET A 1 -27.17 -45.40 32.54
N GLN A 2 -26.58 -45.46 31.33
CA GLN A 2 -25.53 -46.46 31.03
C GLN A 2 -24.79 -46.26 29.70
N THR A 3 -25.28 -45.41 28.80
CA THR A 3 -24.67 -45.23 27.45
C THR A 3 -23.79 -43.98 27.31
N GLN A 4 -23.70 -43.13 28.33
CA GLN A 4 -22.95 -41.85 28.27
C GLN A 4 -21.54 -41.94 28.88
N ARG A 5 -21.18 -43.08 29.51
CA ARG A 5 -19.87 -43.29 30.16
C ARG A 5 -18.82 -43.97 29.28
N ILE A 6 -19.21 -44.55 28.15
CA ILE A 6 -18.31 -45.31 27.28
C ILE A 6 -17.57 -44.41 26.27
N LEU A 7 -18.18 -43.28 25.88
CA LEU A 7 -17.57 -42.34 24.93
C LEU A 7 -16.48 -41.43 25.56
N PHE A 8 -16.46 -41.28 26.89
CA PHE A 8 -15.40 -40.52 27.57
C PHE A 8 -14.12 -41.35 27.79
N PHE A 9 -14.21 -42.68 27.78
CA PHE A 9 -13.05 -43.55 27.99
C PHE A 9 -12.23 -43.79 26.71
N THR A 10 -12.84 -43.67 25.53
CA THR A 10 -12.12 -43.80 24.24
C THR A 10 -11.38 -42.54 23.80
N PHE A 11 -11.74 -41.36 24.33
CA PHE A 11 -11.02 -40.11 24.01
C PHE A 11 -9.79 -39.88 24.92
N LEU A 12 -9.71 -40.53 26.09
CA LEU A 12 -8.61 -40.35 27.05
C LEU A 12 -7.36 -41.21 26.72
N ILE A 13 -7.48 -42.23 25.88
CA ILE A 13 -6.36 -43.17 25.57
C ILE A 13 -5.50 -42.68 24.38
N LEU A 14 -5.99 -41.75 23.56
CA LEU A 14 -5.24 -41.20 22.42
C LEU A 14 -4.34 -40.00 22.77
N VAL A 15 -4.44 -39.46 23.99
CA VAL A 15 -3.65 -38.30 24.45
C VAL A 15 -2.38 -38.72 25.22
N VAL A 16 -2.18 -40.01 25.49
CA VAL A 16 -1.08 -40.51 26.35
C VAL A 16 0.13 -41.04 25.55
N PHE A 17 0.09 -41.02 24.21
CA PHE A 17 1.13 -41.62 23.36
C PHE A 17 2.15 -40.65 22.73
N TRP A 18 2.32 -39.43 23.26
CA TRP A 18 3.37 -38.52 22.79
C TRP A 18 4.24 -37.93 23.92
N ILE A 19 4.37 -38.66 25.02
CA ILE A 19 5.39 -38.37 26.03
C ILE A 19 6.42 -39.51 26.09
N VAL A 20 7.59 -39.16 25.56
CA VAL A 20 8.95 -39.66 25.85
C VAL A 20 9.38 -41.00 25.24
N SER A 21 10.13 -40.87 24.14
CA SER A 21 11.43 -41.54 24.02
C SER A 21 12.44 -40.51 23.52
N CYS A 22 12.86 -39.63 24.44
CA CYS A 22 14.13 -38.93 24.32
C CYS A 22 15.22 -39.99 24.53
N ASP A 23 15.69 -40.53 23.42
CA ASP A 23 16.97 -41.23 23.33
C ASP A 23 18.10 -40.21 23.59
N ASP A 24 19.13 -40.63 24.31
CA ASP A 24 20.30 -39.86 24.70
C ASP A 24 21.18 -39.57 23.47
N GLY A 25 20.68 -38.67 22.62
CA GLY A 25 21.32 -38.25 21.38
C GLY A 25 21.78 -36.81 21.50
N LYS A 26 23.02 -36.62 21.96
CA LYS A 26 23.77 -35.37 21.92
C LYS A 26 23.66 -34.72 20.53
N LYS A 27 22.72 -33.79 20.33
CA LYS A 27 22.53 -33.01 19.11
C LYS A 27 22.40 -31.53 19.45
N ASN A 28 23.11 -30.75 18.66
CA ASN A 28 23.55 -29.39 18.94
C ASN A 28 22.38 -28.39 19.04
N ASN A 29 22.64 -27.34 19.82
CA ASN A 29 21.74 -26.23 20.18
C ASN A 29 21.46 -25.26 19.02
N ASP A 30 21.22 -25.77 17.82
CA ASP A 30 21.09 -24.94 16.62
C ASP A 30 19.65 -24.44 16.42
N ASP A 31 18.64 -25.22 16.84
CA ASP A 31 17.22 -24.86 16.64
C ASP A 31 16.70 -23.79 17.60
N LEU A 32 17.18 -23.77 18.84
CA LEU A 32 16.82 -22.71 19.80
C LEU A 32 17.47 -21.37 19.41
N SER A 33 18.69 -21.43 18.86
CA SER A 33 19.39 -20.27 18.29
C SER A 33 18.67 -19.73 17.06
N LEU A 34 18.01 -20.58 16.27
CA LEU A 34 17.24 -20.18 15.09
C LEU A 34 15.91 -19.49 15.45
N LEU A 35 15.21 -19.98 16.49
CA LEU A 35 14.00 -19.33 17.02
C LEU A 35 14.32 -18.00 17.73
N ILE A 36 15.44 -17.91 18.44
CA ILE A 36 15.95 -16.66 19.03
C ILE A 36 16.47 -15.73 17.92
N ALA A 37 17.03 -16.25 16.83
CA ALA A 37 17.44 -15.46 15.67
C ALA A 37 16.23 -14.90 14.90
N LEU A 38 15.10 -15.60 14.82
CA LEU A 38 13.85 -15.07 14.27
C LEU A 38 13.16 -14.07 15.22
N ALA A 39 13.18 -14.30 16.53
CA ALA A 39 12.66 -13.35 17.51
C ALA A 39 13.57 -12.13 17.71
N GLY A 40 14.86 -12.27 17.39
CA GLY A 40 15.90 -11.25 17.37
C GLY A 40 16.06 -10.54 16.02
N GLN A 41 15.24 -10.88 15.01
CA GLN A 41 15.02 -9.97 13.89
C GLN A 41 14.30 -8.75 14.45
N SER A 42 15.12 -7.80 14.91
CA SER A 42 14.75 -6.42 15.12
C SER A 42 13.69 -6.06 14.09
N SER A 43 12.49 -5.73 14.58
CA SER A 43 11.39 -5.17 13.81
C SER A 43 12.00 -4.35 12.67
N PRO A 44 11.75 -4.68 11.38
CA PRO A 44 12.48 -4.12 10.26
C PRO A 44 12.50 -2.62 10.50
N ASN A 45 13.71 -2.08 10.67
CA ASN A 45 13.93 -0.67 10.98
C ASN A 45 13.08 0.07 9.96
N LYS A 46 11.94 0.61 10.39
CA LYS A 46 10.92 1.13 9.48
C LYS A 46 11.58 2.33 8.87
N GLU A 47 12.21 2.14 7.71
CA GLU A 47 12.86 3.21 6.96
C GLU A 47 11.83 4.31 6.91
N ILE A 48 12.14 5.43 7.56
CA ILE A 48 11.23 6.57 7.60
C ILE A 48 11.33 7.14 6.21
N VAL A 49 10.40 6.71 5.36
CA VAL A 49 10.31 7.14 3.99
C VAL A 49 9.76 8.57 4.01
N GLU A 50 10.62 9.57 4.14
CA GLU A 50 10.20 10.97 4.21
C GLU A 50 9.70 11.50 2.85
N PRO A 51 8.77 12.48 2.86
CA PRO A 51 8.37 13.17 1.65
C PRO A 51 9.55 13.93 1.01
N LYS A 52 9.70 13.85 -0.31
CA LYS A 52 10.72 14.56 -1.08
C LYS A 52 10.25 15.90 -1.64
N VAL A 53 8.94 16.14 -1.63
CA VAL A 53 8.32 17.39 -2.08
C VAL A 53 7.99 18.29 -0.90
N ALA A 54 7.86 19.60 -1.14
CA ALA A 54 7.51 20.57 -0.10
C ALA A 54 6.07 20.36 0.40
N LEU A 55 5.75 20.90 1.58
CA LEU A 55 4.39 20.85 2.11
C LEU A 55 3.44 21.64 1.20
N ASN A 56 2.27 21.04 0.95
CA ASN A 56 1.24 21.51 0.02
C ASN A 56 1.71 21.59 -1.44
N THR A 57 2.63 20.71 -1.84
CA THR A 57 3.02 20.54 -3.24
C THR A 57 2.96 19.07 -3.65
N ALA A 58 2.91 18.83 -4.96
CA ALA A 58 3.04 17.51 -5.54
C ALA A 58 3.97 17.55 -6.75
N GLU A 59 4.47 16.38 -7.13
CA GLU A 59 5.30 16.18 -8.31
C GLU A 59 4.72 15.02 -9.11
N LEU A 60 4.60 15.22 -10.42
CA LEU A 60 4.27 14.17 -11.38
C LEU A 60 5.42 14.02 -12.34
N LYS A 61 5.91 12.79 -12.53
CA LYS A 61 6.84 12.45 -13.61
C LYS A 61 6.11 11.62 -14.65
N MET A 62 6.18 12.05 -15.90
CA MET A 62 5.61 11.33 -17.03
C MET A 62 6.38 11.66 -18.31
N GLN A 63 6.54 10.70 -19.21
CA GLN A 63 7.26 10.89 -20.49
C GLN A 63 8.68 11.48 -20.31
N GLY A 64 9.37 11.12 -19.23
CA GLY A 64 10.71 11.63 -18.91
C GLY A 64 10.76 13.09 -18.44
N GLN A 65 9.62 13.76 -18.30
CA GLN A 65 9.50 15.12 -17.77
C GLN A 65 8.98 15.10 -16.34
N THR A 66 9.42 16.07 -15.53
CA THR A 66 8.95 16.29 -14.16
C THR A 66 8.14 17.57 -14.09
N TYR A 67 6.94 17.48 -13.52
CA TYR A 67 5.98 18.57 -13.38
C TYR A 67 5.75 18.86 -11.91
N ALA A 68 6.07 20.07 -11.47
CA ALA A 68 5.71 20.56 -10.15
C ALA A 68 4.25 21.02 -10.15
N LEU A 69 3.45 20.46 -9.24
CA LEU A 69 2.02 20.75 -9.08
C LEU A 69 1.84 21.56 -7.78
N GLY A 70 1.41 22.82 -7.91
CA GLY A 70 1.35 23.76 -6.79
C GLY A 70 -0.02 23.86 -6.11
N ASN A 71 -1.10 23.60 -6.84
CA ASN A 71 -2.46 23.70 -6.30
C ASN A 71 -2.90 22.35 -5.75
N THR A 72 -2.39 21.98 -4.56
CA THR A 72 -2.68 20.68 -3.96
C THR A 72 -3.81 20.73 -2.93
N LEU A 73 -4.59 19.65 -2.90
CA LEU A 73 -5.67 19.42 -1.97
C LEU A 73 -5.62 17.97 -1.51
N CYS A 74 -5.69 17.76 -0.20
CA CYS A 74 -5.87 16.43 0.39
C CYS A 74 -7.06 16.47 1.33
N SER A 75 -8.16 15.86 0.88
CA SER A 75 -9.40 15.80 1.64
C SER A 75 -9.88 14.37 1.78
N LYS A 76 -10.84 14.14 2.68
CA LYS A 76 -11.53 12.84 2.79
C LYS A 76 -12.09 12.33 1.45
N ASN A 77 -12.40 13.23 0.52
CA ASN A 77 -12.96 12.91 -0.79
C ASN A 77 -11.89 12.59 -1.84
N GLY A 78 -10.60 12.74 -1.52
CA GLY A 78 -9.52 12.46 -2.44
C GLY A 78 -8.39 13.49 -2.42
N ILE A 79 -7.45 13.27 -3.33
CA ILE A 79 -6.34 14.16 -3.64
C ILE A 79 -6.65 14.87 -4.97
N ALA A 80 -6.32 16.15 -5.04
CA ALA A 80 -6.24 16.89 -6.30
C ALA A 80 -4.96 17.73 -6.33
N ALA A 81 -4.30 17.83 -7.48
CA ALA A 81 -3.09 18.62 -7.67
C ALA A 81 -3.02 19.11 -9.12
N SER A 82 -2.70 20.39 -9.36
CA SER A 82 -2.59 20.90 -10.74
C SER A 82 -1.38 21.78 -11.00
N ALA A 83 -1.00 21.82 -12.28
CA ALA A 83 -0.04 22.77 -12.86
C ALA A 83 -0.73 23.53 -14.00
N GLY A 84 -1.36 24.66 -13.65
CA GLY A 84 -2.16 25.45 -14.58
C GLY A 84 -3.43 24.73 -15.03
N ALA A 85 -4.01 25.17 -16.15
CA ALA A 85 -5.29 24.66 -16.66
C ALA A 85 -5.17 23.34 -17.46
N ASN A 86 -3.96 22.95 -17.84
CA ASN A 86 -3.71 21.86 -18.79
C ASN A 86 -3.16 20.59 -18.13
N LEU A 87 -2.94 20.59 -16.82
CA LEU A 87 -2.47 19.42 -16.10
C LEU A 87 -3.14 19.38 -14.74
N LEU A 88 -4.06 18.44 -14.58
CA LEU A 88 -4.71 18.12 -13.31
C LEU A 88 -4.51 16.65 -13.00
N VAL A 89 -4.13 16.37 -11.77
CA VAL A 89 -4.13 15.06 -11.17
C VAL A 89 -5.22 15.01 -10.13
N ASP A 90 -6.02 13.94 -10.11
CA ASP A 90 -6.99 13.70 -9.06
C ASP A 90 -7.21 12.21 -8.80
N THR A 91 -7.76 11.88 -7.64
CA THR A 91 -8.07 10.49 -7.28
C THR A 91 -9.53 10.09 -7.51
N GLY A 92 -10.26 10.85 -8.34
CA GLY A 92 -11.69 10.74 -8.51
C GLY A 92 -12.45 10.88 -7.18
N ASN A 93 -13.65 10.31 -7.12
CA ASN A 93 -14.46 10.23 -5.89
C ASN A 93 -14.05 9.06 -4.99
N SER A 94 -12.75 8.75 -4.94
CA SER A 94 -12.22 7.68 -4.09
C SER A 94 -12.07 8.21 -2.67
N LEU A 95 -12.86 7.70 -1.72
CA LEU A 95 -12.64 7.99 -0.31
C LEU A 95 -11.29 7.42 0.12
N ILE A 96 -10.34 8.31 0.43
CA ILE A 96 -9.02 7.91 0.92
C ILE A 96 -9.11 7.63 2.42
N ASP A 97 -8.73 6.42 2.82
CA ASP A 97 -8.61 6.06 4.22
C ASP A 97 -7.28 6.57 4.79
N PHE A 98 -7.33 7.79 5.34
CA PHE A 98 -6.19 8.44 6.00
C PHE A 98 -5.78 7.76 7.32
N SER A 99 -6.44 6.69 7.78
CA SER A 99 -5.94 5.90 8.92
C SER A 99 -4.86 4.88 8.49
N LYS A 100 -4.82 4.51 7.21
CA LYS A 100 -3.86 3.54 6.69
C LYS A 100 -2.47 4.13 6.59
N ASN A 101 -1.48 3.35 6.99
CA ASN A 101 -0.06 3.69 6.93
C ASN A 101 0.73 2.76 5.99
N SER A 102 0.07 1.73 5.45
CA SER A 102 0.67 0.72 4.57
C SER A 102 -0.43 0.03 3.77
N GLY A 103 -0.04 -0.77 2.78
CA GLY A 103 -0.98 -1.54 1.95
C GLY A 103 -1.90 -0.67 1.10
N VAL A 104 -1.49 0.57 0.81
CA VAL A 104 -2.24 1.48 -0.05
C VAL A 104 -1.93 1.14 -1.50
N ILE A 105 -2.99 0.90 -2.27
CA ILE A 105 -2.89 0.52 -3.68
C ILE A 105 -3.56 1.60 -4.51
N VAL A 106 -2.87 2.06 -5.54
CA VAL A 106 -3.45 2.85 -6.63
C VAL A 106 -3.77 1.90 -7.76
N GLY A 107 -4.92 2.05 -8.43
CA GLY A 107 -5.29 1.08 -9.44
C GLY A 107 -6.36 1.54 -10.42
N PRO A 108 -6.80 0.62 -11.29
CA PRO A 108 -7.75 0.92 -12.37
C PRO A 108 -9.21 1.13 -11.91
N GLY A 109 -9.48 1.05 -10.60
CA GLY A 109 -10.83 1.07 -10.05
C GLY A 109 -11.10 -0.05 -9.05
N GLY A 110 -12.06 0.19 -8.16
CA GLY A 110 -12.67 -0.85 -7.31
C GLY A 110 -12.46 -0.67 -5.82
N ALA A 111 -13.11 -1.51 -5.03
CA ALA A 111 -13.06 -1.42 -3.57
C ALA A 111 -11.64 -1.61 -3.04
N GLY A 112 -11.22 -0.72 -2.13
CA GLY A 112 -9.93 -0.80 -1.46
C GLY A 112 -8.73 -0.27 -2.26
N GLN A 113 -8.97 0.34 -3.42
CA GLN A 113 -7.96 0.99 -4.24
C GLN A 113 -8.24 2.50 -4.31
N ILE A 114 -7.18 3.28 -4.52
CA ILE A 114 -7.25 4.69 -4.86
C ILE A 114 -7.28 4.76 -6.39
N ASP A 115 -8.35 5.31 -6.95
CA ASP A 115 -8.33 5.68 -8.37
C ASP A 115 -7.34 6.82 -8.56
N PHE A 116 -6.68 6.90 -9.70
CA PHE A 116 -5.77 8.00 -10.00
C PHE A 116 -5.83 8.36 -11.47
N TYR A 117 -6.07 9.65 -11.72
CA TYR A 117 -6.28 10.22 -13.03
C TYR A 117 -5.26 11.33 -13.29
N VAL A 118 -4.72 11.35 -14.51
CA VAL A 118 -3.95 12.45 -15.07
C VAL A 118 -4.78 13.02 -16.22
N ASN A 119 -5.34 14.20 -16.01
CA ASN A 119 -6.15 14.90 -16.99
C ASN A 119 -5.28 15.85 -17.80
N LEU A 120 -5.18 15.58 -19.10
CA LEU A 120 -4.47 16.39 -20.09
C LEU A 120 -5.47 16.88 -21.15
N PRO A 121 -5.14 17.92 -21.94
CA PRO A 121 -6.01 18.39 -23.02
C PRO A 121 -6.32 17.31 -24.07
N ALA A 122 -5.42 16.34 -24.22
CA ALA A 122 -5.58 15.25 -25.18
C ALA A 122 -6.51 14.13 -24.68
N ASP A 123 -6.43 13.76 -23.39
CA ASP A 123 -7.21 12.68 -22.79
C ASP A 123 -7.07 12.69 -21.26
N THR A 124 -7.94 11.95 -20.58
CA THR A 124 -7.75 11.51 -19.20
C THR A 124 -7.06 10.16 -19.19
N TYR A 125 -5.96 10.07 -18.45
CA TYR A 125 -5.20 8.83 -18.28
C TYR A 125 -5.46 8.28 -16.89
N ARG A 126 -5.71 6.98 -16.81
CA ARG A 126 -5.88 6.27 -15.54
C ARG A 126 -4.82 5.20 -15.38
N VAL A 127 -4.53 4.84 -14.14
CA VAL A 127 -3.68 3.68 -13.84
C VAL A 127 -4.32 2.41 -14.43
N SER A 128 -3.52 1.61 -15.15
CA SER A 128 -4.02 0.43 -15.88
C SER A 128 -3.88 -0.87 -15.10
N THR A 129 -2.98 -0.91 -14.13
CA THR A 129 -2.71 -2.07 -13.26
C THR A 129 -2.48 -1.62 -11.83
N GLN A 130 -2.74 -2.48 -10.84
CA GLN A 130 -2.48 -2.15 -9.44
C GLN A 130 -1.03 -1.74 -9.21
N CYS A 131 -0.88 -0.71 -8.40
CA CYS A 131 0.36 -0.04 -8.06
C CYS A 131 0.48 0.12 -6.56
N ALA A 132 1.56 -0.40 -5.99
CA ALA A 132 1.84 -0.16 -4.59
C ALA A 132 2.18 1.33 -4.37
N ALA A 133 1.50 1.94 -3.41
CA ALA A 133 1.81 3.28 -2.95
C ALA A 133 2.37 3.24 -1.53
N THR A 134 3.34 4.11 -1.29
CA THR A 134 4.01 4.28 -0.01
C THR A 134 3.47 5.54 0.65
N ILE A 135 3.06 5.40 1.91
CA ILE A 135 2.70 6.53 2.75
C ILE A 135 3.98 7.16 3.29
N THR A 136 4.34 8.33 2.78
CA THR A 136 5.55 9.06 3.19
C THR A 136 5.32 9.91 4.44
N LYS A 137 4.06 10.31 4.69
CA LYS A 137 3.64 10.97 5.92
C LYS A 137 2.19 10.62 6.22
N ASN A 138 1.87 10.37 7.49
CA ASN A 138 0.49 10.31 7.95
C ASN A 138 0.42 10.67 9.42
N ASP A 139 0.17 11.95 9.70
CA ASP A 139 -0.06 12.46 11.06
C ASP A 139 -1.43 13.15 11.15
N SER A 140 -1.77 13.75 12.29
CA SER A 140 -3.06 14.41 12.50
C SER A 140 -3.37 15.55 11.51
N LYS A 141 -2.35 16.17 10.90
CA LYS A 141 -2.47 17.35 10.04
C LYS A 141 -1.99 17.11 8.63
N ASN A 142 -1.01 16.23 8.43
CA ASN A 142 -0.34 16.09 7.14
C ASN A 142 -0.47 14.67 6.60
N TYR A 143 -0.51 14.59 5.28
CA TYR A 143 -0.51 13.36 4.54
C TYR A 143 0.48 13.42 3.38
N GLY A 144 1.16 12.31 3.14
CA GLY A 144 2.09 12.15 2.05
C GLY A 144 1.95 10.77 1.43
N LEU A 145 1.89 10.73 0.11
CA LEU A 145 1.71 9.53 -0.70
C LEU A 145 2.71 9.58 -1.85
N ARG A 146 3.39 8.47 -2.10
CA ARG A 146 4.26 8.29 -3.26
C ARG A 146 4.01 6.96 -3.93
N PHE A 147 4.02 6.94 -5.26
CA PHE A 147 4.17 5.72 -6.05
C PHE A 147 5.07 5.98 -7.25
N SER A 148 5.58 4.92 -7.85
CA SER A 148 6.53 5.01 -8.96
C SER A 148 6.32 3.90 -9.97
N ASN A 149 6.69 4.18 -11.21
CA ASN A 149 6.60 3.30 -12.37
C ASN A 149 5.20 2.72 -12.55
N CYS A 150 4.18 3.55 -12.40
CA CYS A 150 2.78 3.14 -12.50
C CYS A 150 2.26 3.23 -13.92
N PRO A 151 1.92 2.10 -14.58
CA PRO A 151 1.42 2.13 -15.94
C PRO A 151 0.09 2.86 -16.03
N VAL A 152 -0.06 3.71 -17.03
CA VAL A 152 -1.30 4.42 -17.31
C VAL A 152 -1.75 4.20 -18.74
N VAL A 153 -3.06 4.27 -18.95
CA VAL A 153 -3.69 4.20 -20.27
C VAL A 153 -4.70 5.33 -20.41
N ALA A 154 -4.83 5.83 -21.64
CA ALA A 154 -5.89 6.77 -21.99
C ALA A 154 -7.26 6.12 -21.79
N GLN A 155 -8.19 6.87 -21.20
CA GLN A 155 -9.49 6.38 -20.80
C GLN A 155 -10.57 6.71 -21.83
N LEU A 156 -10.52 7.89 -22.44
CA LEU A 156 -11.57 8.35 -23.35
C LEU A 156 -11.33 7.84 -24.78
N ASN A 157 -10.08 7.87 -25.27
CA ASN A 157 -9.75 7.48 -26.63
C ASN A 157 -8.42 6.70 -26.75
N PRO A 158 -8.32 5.49 -26.18
CA PRO A 158 -7.07 4.73 -26.07
C PRO A 158 -6.36 4.42 -27.39
N GLY A 159 -7.08 4.41 -28.52
CA GLY A 159 -6.50 4.14 -29.84
C GLY A 159 -5.87 5.36 -30.53
N ASN A 160 -6.17 6.58 -30.08
CA ASN A 160 -5.73 7.81 -30.73
C ASN A 160 -4.96 8.75 -29.79
N SER A 161 -5.00 8.51 -28.49
CA SER A 161 -4.35 9.35 -27.50
C SER A 161 -2.85 9.05 -27.38
N PRO A 162 -2.01 10.08 -27.10
CA PRO A 162 -0.57 9.89 -26.91
C PRO A 162 -0.23 8.83 -25.85
N VAL A 163 0.76 7.99 -26.12
CA VAL A 163 1.21 6.97 -25.15
C VAL A 163 2.08 7.63 -24.08
N ILE A 164 1.62 7.61 -22.83
CA ILE A 164 2.39 8.11 -21.68
C ILE A 164 3.33 7.05 -21.08
N GLY A 165 2.94 5.77 -21.15
CA GLY A 165 3.67 4.67 -20.54
C GLY A 165 3.41 4.58 -19.04
N ALA A 166 4.39 4.96 -18.22
CA ALA A 166 4.30 4.92 -16.76
C ALA A 166 4.56 6.29 -16.14
N ILE A 167 4.00 6.48 -14.94
CA ILE A 167 4.12 7.72 -14.17
C ILE A 167 4.71 7.47 -12.79
N ASP A 168 5.38 8.48 -12.26
CA ASP A 168 5.71 8.60 -10.84
C ASP A 168 4.91 9.76 -10.26
N PHE A 169 4.43 9.62 -9.03
CA PHE A 169 3.72 10.70 -8.36
C PHE A 169 4.11 10.74 -6.89
N GLU A 170 4.31 11.94 -6.39
CA GLU A 170 4.48 12.20 -4.97
C GLU A 170 3.71 13.45 -4.57
N ILE A 171 2.98 13.38 -3.46
CA ILE A 171 2.30 14.53 -2.87
C ILE A 171 2.64 14.61 -1.39
N TYR A 172 2.76 15.84 -0.88
CA TYR A 172 2.80 16.13 0.53
C TYR A 172 1.92 17.34 0.83
N CYS A 173 0.94 17.18 1.72
CA CYS A 173 -0.17 18.13 1.86
C CYS A 173 -0.76 18.13 3.27
N THR A 174 -1.44 19.23 3.58
CA THR A 174 -2.28 19.35 4.78
C THR A 174 -3.63 18.68 4.53
N LYS A 175 -4.10 17.87 5.48
CA LYS A 175 -5.42 17.25 5.48
C LYS A 175 -6.50 18.30 5.72
N ILE A 176 -7.53 18.26 4.89
CA ILE A 176 -8.70 19.15 4.95
C ILE A 176 -9.94 18.27 5.15
N ASN A 177 -10.80 18.65 6.11
CA ASN A 177 -11.97 17.88 6.53
C ASN A 177 -13.20 18.12 5.63
#